data_AF-A0A966WRQ5-F1
#
_entry.id   AF-A0A966WRQ5-F1
#
_cell.length_a   1.000
_cell.length_b   1.000
_cell.length_c   1.000
_cell.angle_alpha   90.00
_cell.angle_beta   90.00
_cell.angle_gamma   90.00
#
_symmetry.space_group_name_H-M   'P 1'
#
loop_
_entity.id
_entity.type
_entity.pdbx_description
1 polymer ?
#
loop_
_entity_poly.entity_id
_entity_poly.type
_entity_poly.pdbx_seq_one_letter_code
_entity_poly.pdbx_strand_id
1 'polypeptide(L)'
;MAFTEALVGPAEDRQLAMDTQKLQEFLARLRSLLELADEQGENAVLLSSGQLRPHLRAIVERFRPATAVLAQAEIHPRVRIRTLGSI
;
A
#
# COMPACT_ATOMS: atom_id res chain seq x y z
N MET A 1 0.50 -7.89 -10.75
CA MET A 1 1.89 -8.30 -11.02
C MET A 1 2.84 -7.11 -11.28
N ALA A 2 2.37 -5.98 -11.82
CA ALA A 2 3.23 -4.84 -12.19
C ALA A 2 3.99 -4.13 -11.05
N PHE A 3 3.48 -4.10 -9.81
CA PHE A 3 4.11 -3.32 -8.72
C PHE A 3 5.36 -3.98 -8.12
N THR A 4 5.39 -5.32 -8.06
CA THR A 4 6.52 -6.07 -7.50
C THR A 4 7.70 -6.10 -8.47
N GLU A 5 7.42 -6.12 -9.77
CA GLU A 5 8.44 -6.07 -10.84
C GLU A 5 8.96 -4.66 -11.10
N ALA A 6 8.28 -3.63 -10.59
CA ALA A 6 8.66 -2.23 -10.75
C ALA A 6 9.75 -1.77 -9.78
N LEU A 7 10.23 -2.61 -8.86
CA LEU A 7 11.38 -2.28 -8.01
C LEU A 7 12.67 -2.62 -8.74
N VAL A 8 13.41 -1.59 -9.16
CA VAL A 8 14.71 -1.73 -9.83
C VAL A 8 15.78 -1.02 -9.02
N GLY A 9 17.01 -1.54 -9.12
CA GLY A 9 18.16 -1.02 -8.39
C GLY A 9 18.67 -1.97 -7.30
N PRO A 10 19.85 -1.68 -6.73
CA PRO A 10 20.41 -2.45 -5.63
C PRO A 10 19.49 -2.41 -4.41
N ALA A 11 19.62 -3.39 -3.50
CA ALA A 11 18.71 -3.55 -2.35
C ALA A 11 18.63 -2.30 -1.44
N GLU A 12 19.67 -1.48 -1.43
CA GLU A 12 19.76 -0.22 -0.68
C GLU A 12 19.11 0.99 -1.40
N ASP A 13 18.95 0.93 -2.73
CA ASP A 13 18.47 2.02 -3.59
C ASP A 13 17.33 1.56 -4.52
N ARG A 14 16.44 0.70 -4.01
CA ARG A 14 15.30 0.24 -4.83
C ARG A 14 14.38 1.41 -5.14
N GLN A 15 14.28 1.73 -6.42
CA GLN A 15 13.37 2.73 -6.93
C GLN A 15 12.19 2.05 -7.61
N LEU A 16 11.01 2.61 -7.44
CA LEU A 16 9.83 2.27 -8.22
C LEU A 16 10.01 2.80 -9.64
N ALA A 17 10.60 1.99 -10.54
CA ALA A 17 10.48 2.25 -11.98
C ALA A 17 9.15 1.66 -12.46
N MET A 18 8.11 2.42 -12.21
CA MET A 18 6.84 2.23 -12.88
C MET A 18 6.54 3.41 -13.78
N ASP A 19 5.76 3.13 -14.81
CA ASP A 19 5.16 4.17 -15.63
C ASP A 19 4.33 5.13 -14.75
N THR A 20 4.55 6.43 -14.93
CA THR A 20 3.93 7.50 -14.13
C THR A 20 2.40 7.41 -14.17
N GLN A 21 1.79 7.05 -15.30
CA GLN A 21 0.34 6.95 -15.44
C GLN A 21 -0.21 5.81 -14.59
N LYS A 22 0.47 4.65 -14.57
CA LYS A 22 0.11 3.51 -13.73
C LYS A 22 0.19 3.83 -12.24
N LEU A 23 1.20 4.61 -11.82
CA LEU A 23 1.30 5.08 -10.44
C LEU A 23 0.10 5.94 -10.06
N GLN A 24 -0.24 6.93 -10.91
CA GLN A 24 -1.35 7.83 -10.65
C GLN A 24 -2.69 7.08 -10.56
N GLU A 25 -2.92 6.12 -11.47
CA GLU A 25 -4.12 5.28 -11.44
C GLU A 25 -4.20 4.45 -10.14
N PHE A 26 -3.08 3.86 -9.72
CA PHE A 26 -3.00 3.13 -8.47
C PHE A 26 -3.33 4.02 -7.26
N LEU A 27 -2.75 5.23 -7.19
CA LEU A 27 -2.99 6.15 -6.09
C LEU A 27 -4.43 6.64 -6.03
N ALA A 28 -5.05 6.89 -7.19
CA ALA A 28 -6.46 7.23 -7.27
C ALA A 28 -7.33 6.09 -6.69
N ARG A 29 -7.09 4.84 -7.12
CA ARG A 29 -7.83 3.67 -6.61
C ARG A 29 -7.62 3.46 -5.12
N LEU A 30 -6.38 3.59 -4.64
CA LEU A 30 -6.05 3.46 -3.22
C LEU A 30 -6.80 4.49 -2.36
N ARG A 31 -6.82 5.74 -2.80
CA ARG A 31 -7.54 6.80 -2.12
C ARG A 31 -9.04 6.50 -2.03
N SER A 32 -9.67 6.12 -3.15
CA SER A 32 -11.10 5.80 -3.17
C SER A 32 -11.47 4.63 -2.27
N LEU A 33 -10.62 3.59 -2.18
CA LEU A 33 -10.87 2.47 -1.26
C LEU A 33 -10.75 2.86 0.21
N LEU A 34 -9.80 3.74 0.56
CA LEU A 34 -9.65 4.25 1.92
C LEU A 34 -10.83 5.16 2.31
N GLU A 35 -11.30 6.00 1.38
CA GLU A 35 -12.48 6.84 1.58
C GLU A 35 -13.74 5.98 1.80
N LEU A 36 -13.94 4.94 0.98
CA LEU A 36 -15.05 3.99 1.15
C LEU A 36 -15.01 3.26 2.51
N ALA A 37 -13.81 2.89 2.98
CA ALA A 37 -13.67 2.28 4.30
C ALA A 37 -14.09 3.24 5.42
N ASP A 38 -13.66 4.50 5.35
CA ASP A 38 -14.06 5.52 6.32
C ASP A 38 -15.59 5.74 6.33
N GLU A 39 -16.22 5.79 5.16
CA GLU A 39 -17.68 5.93 5.02
C GLU A 39 -18.43 4.77 5.69
N GLN A 40 -17.84 3.58 5.70
CA GLN A 40 -18.36 2.40 6.39
C GLN A 40 -18.04 2.39 7.89
N GLY A 41 -17.35 3.42 8.41
CA GLY A 41 -16.90 3.50 9.80
C GLY A 41 -15.71 2.60 10.11
N GLU A 42 -14.99 2.15 9.08
CA GLU A 42 -13.89 1.19 9.19
C GLU A 42 -12.53 1.90 9.15
N ASN A 43 -11.69 1.68 10.15
CA ASN A 43 -10.32 2.20 10.14
C ASN A 43 -9.40 1.22 9.40
N ALA A 44 -9.28 1.41 8.08
CA ALA A 44 -8.52 0.52 7.22
C ALA A 44 -6.99 0.65 7.43
N VAL A 45 -6.31 -0.50 7.33
CA VAL A 45 -4.85 -0.58 7.23
C VAL A 45 -4.46 -1.11 5.85
N LEU A 46 -3.37 -0.58 5.29
CA LEU A 46 -2.85 -1.05 4.01
C LEU A 46 -1.89 -2.22 4.22
N LEU A 47 -2.20 -3.36 3.62
CA LEU A 47 -1.33 -4.54 3.63
C LEU A 47 -0.56 -4.65 2.32
N SER A 48 0.75 -4.86 2.42
CA SER A 48 1.67 -4.91 1.27
C SER A 48 2.72 -6.02 1.42
N SER A 49 3.54 -6.20 0.38
CA SER A 49 4.77 -7.00 0.48
C SER A 49 5.86 -6.21 1.21
N GLY A 50 6.76 -6.90 1.91
CA GLY A 50 7.82 -6.24 2.69
C GLY A 50 8.70 -5.29 1.89
N GLN A 51 8.93 -5.60 0.61
CA GLN A 51 9.77 -4.80 -0.29
C GLN A 51 9.10 -3.48 -0.69
N LEU A 52 7.77 -3.43 -0.78
CA LEU A 52 7.02 -2.24 -1.19
C LEU A 52 6.58 -1.38 0.00
N ARG A 53 6.52 -1.96 1.20
CA ARG A 53 6.06 -1.29 2.44
C ARG A 53 6.68 0.10 2.66
N PRO A 54 8.02 0.31 2.63
CA PRO A 54 8.59 1.64 2.90
C PRO A 54 8.18 2.68 1.84
N HIS A 55 8.10 2.27 0.57
CA HIS A 55 7.69 3.16 -0.52
C HIS A 55 6.21 3.54 -0.40
N LEU A 56 5.33 2.56 -0.16
CA LEU A 56 3.91 2.81 0.05
C LEU A 56 3.67 3.68 1.29
N ARG A 57 4.43 3.46 2.37
CA ARG A 57 4.39 4.31 3.57
C ARG A 57 4.72 5.76 3.25
N ALA A 58 5.84 6.02 2.56
CA ALA A 58 6.26 7.37 2.19
C ALA A 58 5.22 8.09 1.29
N ILE A 59 4.47 7.34 0.47
CA ILE A 59 3.41 7.91 -0.35
C ILE A 59 2.13 8.15 0.46
N VAL A 60 1.64 7.15 1.19
CA VAL A 60 0.41 7.21 1.99
C VAL A 60 0.49 8.28 3.07
N GLU A 61 1.64 8.42 3.73
CA GLU A 61 1.87 9.44 4.75
C GLU A 61 1.58 10.86 4.25
N ARG A 62 1.77 11.14 2.95
CA ARG A 62 1.57 12.48 2.38
C ARG A 62 0.11 12.90 2.29
N PHE A 63 -0.83 11.96 2.26
CA PHE A 63 -2.26 12.26 2.12
C PHE A 63 -3.15 11.60 3.20
N ARG A 64 -2.67 10.55 3.86
CA ARG A 64 -3.34 9.81 4.94
C ARG A 64 -2.33 9.40 6.04
N PRO A 65 -1.78 10.35 6.82
CA PRO A 65 -0.77 10.05 7.85
C PRO A 65 -1.21 9.01 8.89
N ALA A 66 -2.51 8.97 9.21
CA ALA A 66 -3.07 8.05 10.19
C ALA A 66 -3.21 6.60 9.69
N THR A 67 -3.19 6.37 8.37
CA THR A 67 -3.34 5.02 7.82
C THR A 67 -2.05 4.21 8.01
N ALA A 68 -2.13 3.10 8.75
CA ALA A 68 -1.01 2.19 8.92
C ALA A 68 -0.70 1.43 7.63
N VAL A 69 0.58 1.26 7.31
CA VAL A 69 1.05 0.43 6.19
C VAL A 69 1.89 -0.71 6.76
N LEU A 70 1.41 -1.94 6.58
CA LEU A 70 1.99 -3.15 7.14
C LEU A 70 2.48 -4.08 6.03
N ALA A 71 3.55 -4.81 6.30
CA ALA A 71 3.94 -5.98 5.51
C ALA A 71 3.24 -7.24 6.03
N GLN A 72 3.02 -8.22 5.16
CA GLN A 72 2.46 -9.53 5.55
C GLN A 72 3.24 -10.20 6.69
N ALA A 73 4.57 -10.06 6.71
CA ALA A 73 5.43 -10.62 7.76
C ALA A 73 5.29 -9.92 9.13
N GLU A 74 4.68 -8.73 9.18
CA GLU A 74 4.46 -7.97 10.42
C GLU A 74 3.13 -8.38 11.12
N ILE A 75 2.31 -9.22 10.47
CA ILE A 75 1.04 -9.69 11.02
C ILE A 75 1.26 -10.98 11.80
N HIS A 76 0.83 -10.97 13.07
CA HIS A 76 0.86 -12.17 13.89
C HIS A 76 -0.05 -13.27 13.30
N PRO A 77 0.39 -14.54 13.17
CA PRO A 77 -0.35 -15.58 12.44
C PRO A 77 -1.77 -15.88 12.96
N ARG A 78 -2.08 -15.52 14.20
CA ARG A 78 -3.40 -15.72 14.82
C ARG A 78 -4.39 -14.58 14.57
N VAL A 79 -3.96 -13.50 13.92
CA VAL A 79 -4.83 -12.36 13.58
C VAL A 79 -5.85 -12.79 12.52
N ARG A 80 -7.11 -12.39 12.71
CA ARG A 80 -8.14 -12.53 11.68
C ARG A 80 -8.13 -11.26 10.84
N ILE A 81 -8.00 -11.44 9.52
CA ILE A 81 -8.01 -10.35 8.56
C ILE A 81 -9.38 -10.30 7.90
N ARG A 82 -10.01 -9.12 7.89
CA ARG A 82 -11.17 -8.84 7.03
C ARG A 82 -10.70 -7.92 5.91
N THR A 83 -10.81 -8.40 4.67
CA THR A 83 -10.46 -7.62 3.49
C THR A 83 -11.58 -6.64 3.17
N LEU A 84 -11.26 -5.35 3.16
CA LEU A 84 -12.19 -4.27 2.75
C LEU A 84 -12.10 -3.97 1.23
N GLY A 85 -10.95 -4.29 0.61
CA GLY A 85 -10.72 -4.12 -0.83
C GLY A 85 -9.33 -4.63 -1.24
N SER A 86 -9.08 -4.60 -2.55
CA SER A 86 -7.80 -5.00 -3.17
C SER A 86 -7.53 -4.20 -4.44
N ILE A 87 -6.26 -4.02 -4.77
CA ILE A 87 -5.78 -3.28 -5.96
C ILE A 87 -4.81 -4.15 -6.75
#